data_AF-A0AAW4BKV3-F1
#
_entry.id   AF-A0AAW4BKV3-F1
#
_cell.length_a   1.000
_cell.length_b   1.000
_cell.length_c   1.000
_cell.angle_alpha   90.00
_cell.angle_beta   90.00
_cell.angle_gamma   90.00
#
_symmetry.space_group_name_H-M   'P 1'
#
loop_
_entity.id
_entity.type
_entity.pdbx_description
1 polymer ?
#
loop_
_entity_poly.entity_id
_entity_poly.type
_entity_poly.pdbx_seq_one_letter_code
_entity_poly.pdbx_strand_id
1 'polypeptide(L)'
;MIKNNVEKEFLKFLYNEYVKENGHSYAALNKHKFYFTDERLYLGVSGLCSITKKVESTLYKPHTIEYVEHLESKGLLTSPSEALNFFFTKEGLDYGERLTNPCKYFYKTHWKWFIGVIVTVTNLICLFLYRIFSHG
;
A
#
# COMPACT_ATOMS: atom_id res chain seq x y z
N MET A 1 19.82 -3.99 7.22
CA MET A 1 18.84 -2.88 7.33
C MET A 1 17.99 -2.87 6.07
N ILE A 2 16.70 -3.20 6.19
CA ILE A 2 15.78 -3.24 5.05
C ILE A 2 15.52 -1.83 4.55
N LYS A 3 15.61 -1.61 3.23
CA LYS A 3 15.24 -0.33 2.62
C LYS A 3 13.72 -0.15 2.71
N ASN A 4 13.28 0.96 3.31
CA ASN A 4 11.85 1.31 3.48
C ASN A 4 11.04 1.22 2.17
N ASN A 5 11.65 1.52 1.01
CA ASN A 5 10.96 1.41 -0.28
C ASN A 5 10.65 -0.05 -0.67
N VAL A 6 11.57 -0.98 -0.41
CA VAL A 6 11.39 -2.41 -0.72
C VAL A 6 10.33 -3.02 0.18
N GLU A 7 10.30 -2.63 1.45
CA GLU A 7 9.26 -3.04 2.39
C GLU A 7 7.86 -2.60 1.94
N LYS A 8 7.71 -1.34 1.50
CA LYS A 8 6.42 -0.83 1.00
C LYS A 8 5.96 -1.58 -0.25
N GLU A 9 6.87 -1.86 -1.17
CA GLU A 9 6.53 -2.62 -2.37
C GLU A 9 6.18 -4.08 -2.05
N PHE A 10 6.87 -4.70 -1.09
CA PHE A 10 6.52 -6.05 -0.62
C PHE A 10 5.13 -6.07 0.02
N LEU A 11 4.80 -5.09 0.86
CA LEU A 11 3.49 -4.97 1.46
C LEU A 11 2.39 -4.68 0.42
N LYS A 12 2.71 -3.90 -0.61
CA LYS A 12 1.82 -3.64 -1.76
C LYS A 12 1.56 -4.91 -2.57
N PHE A 13 2.58 -5.73 -2.78
CA PHE A 13 2.45 -7.05 -3.41
C PHE A 13 1.49 -7.94 -2.61
N LEU A 14 1.74 -8.09 -1.29
CA LEU A 14 0.89 -8.87 -0.40
C LEU A 14 -0.57 -8.39 -0.43
N TYR A 15 -0.77 -7.08 -0.39
CA TYR A 15 -2.10 -6.46 -0.46
C TYR A 15 -2.82 -6.81 -1.76
N ASN A 16 -2.13 -6.75 -2.91
CA ASN A 16 -2.73 -7.07 -4.19
C ASN A 16 -3.12 -8.54 -4.29
N GLU A 17 -2.27 -9.47 -3.81
CA GLU A 17 -2.60 -10.90 -3.77
C GLU A 17 -3.79 -11.16 -2.83
N TYR A 18 -3.82 -10.51 -1.66
CA TYR A 18 -4.96 -10.61 -0.74
C TYR A 18 -6.27 -10.17 -1.40
N VAL A 19 -6.27 -8.99 -2.03
CA VAL A 19 -7.47 -8.40 -2.64
C VAL A 19 -7.94 -9.19 -3.85
N LYS A 20 -7.01 -9.77 -4.61
CA LYS A 20 -7.35 -10.63 -5.73
C LYS A 20 -8.15 -11.86 -5.30
N GLU A 21 -7.84 -12.42 -4.13
CA GLU A 21 -8.53 -13.61 -3.63
C GLU A 21 -9.75 -13.30 -2.74
N ASN A 22 -9.69 -12.23 -1.95
CA ASN A 22 -10.68 -11.96 -0.88
C ASN A 22 -11.38 -10.60 -1.00
N GLY A 23 -11.04 -9.80 -2.01
CA GLY A 23 -11.44 -8.40 -2.09
C GLY A 23 -10.91 -7.59 -0.89
N HIS A 24 -11.66 -6.58 -0.46
CA HIS A 24 -11.31 -5.72 0.69
C HIS A 24 -11.90 -6.23 2.01
N SER A 25 -12.16 -7.54 2.13
CA SER A 25 -12.96 -8.08 3.24
C SER A 25 -12.15 -8.34 4.50
N TYR A 26 -12.38 -7.56 5.56
CA TYR A 26 -11.75 -7.83 6.87
C TYR A 26 -12.13 -9.20 7.47
N ALA A 27 -13.26 -9.79 7.06
CA ALA A 27 -13.70 -11.09 7.56
C ALA A 27 -12.77 -12.24 7.12
N ALA A 28 -11.93 -12.01 6.10
CA ALA A 28 -10.98 -12.97 5.59
C ALA A 28 -9.58 -12.83 6.22
N LEU A 29 -9.31 -11.82 7.05
CA LEU A 29 -7.98 -11.56 7.63
C LEU A 29 -7.39 -12.79 8.32
N ASN A 30 -8.16 -13.46 9.17
CA ASN A 30 -7.68 -14.64 9.92
C ASN A 30 -7.80 -15.95 9.13
N LYS A 31 -8.30 -15.90 7.89
CA LYS A 31 -8.56 -17.08 7.05
C LYS A 31 -7.59 -17.20 5.90
N HIS A 32 -7.25 -16.07 5.28
CA HIS A 32 -6.31 -16.03 4.17
C HIS A 32 -4.88 -16.07 4.73
N LYS A 33 -4.17 -17.16 4.40
CA LYS A 33 -2.84 -17.47 4.88
C LYS A 33 -1.83 -17.22 3.78
N PHE A 34 -0.82 -16.42 4.06
CA PHE A 34 0.39 -16.40 3.27
C PHE A 34 1.36 -17.43 3.82
N TYR A 35 1.97 -18.24 2.97
CA TYR A 35 2.95 -19.22 3.41
C TYR A 35 4.34 -18.72 3.12
N PHE A 36 5.26 -18.80 4.09
CA PHE A 36 6.65 -18.42 3.85
C PHE A 36 7.29 -19.20 2.70
N THR A 37 6.76 -20.38 2.37
CA THR A 37 7.20 -21.27 1.29
C THR A 37 6.55 -20.99 -0.07
N ASP A 38 5.68 -19.99 -0.21
CA ASP A 38 5.02 -19.69 -1.48
C ASP A 38 5.99 -19.05 -2.49
N GLU A 39 6.26 -19.77 -3.58
CA GLU A 39 7.11 -19.34 -4.72
C GLU A 39 6.77 -17.93 -5.22
N ARG A 40 5.49 -17.53 -5.19
CA ARG A 40 5.05 -16.20 -5.65
C ARG A 40 5.59 -15.06 -4.78
N LEU A 41 5.73 -15.28 -3.47
CA LEU A 41 6.33 -14.30 -2.57
C LEU A 41 7.80 -14.09 -2.90
N TYR A 42 8.52 -15.17 -3.23
CA TYR A 42 9.92 -15.07 -3.62
C TYR A 42 10.09 -14.40 -4.98
N LEU A 43 9.24 -14.72 -5.96
CA LEU A 43 9.25 -14.05 -7.27
C LEU A 43 8.89 -12.57 -7.16
N GLY A 44 7.93 -12.23 -6.30
CA GLY A 44 7.61 -10.84 -5.95
C GLY A 44 8.81 -10.11 -5.34
N VAL A 45 9.42 -10.67 -4.30
CA VAL A 45 10.57 -10.06 -3.61
C VAL A 45 11.81 -9.96 -4.51
N SER A 46 12.12 -10.99 -5.30
CA SER A 46 13.27 -10.99 -6.22
C SER A 46 13.10 -9.98 -7.35
N GLY A 47 11.88 -9.82 -7.89
CA GLY A 47 11.56 -8.76 -8.86
C GLY A 47 11.66 -7.35 -8.28
N LEU A 48 11.41 -7.19 -6.97
CA LEU A 48 11.59 -5.93 -6.24
C LEU A 48 13.07 -5.61 -5.95
N CYS A 49 13.91 -6.63 -5.86
CA CYS A 49 15.37 -6.52 -5.66
C CYS A 49 16.12 -6.36 -6.99
N SER A 50 15.80 -5.34 -7.79
CA SER A 50 16.56 -5.00 -9.01
C SER A 50 17.93 -4.35 -8.75
N ILE A 51 18.36 -4.20 -7.48
CA ILE A 51 19.56 -3.42 -7.09
C ILE A 51 20.77 -4.27 -6.66
N THR A 52 20.67 -5.59 -6.55
CA THR A 52 21.86 -6.41 -6.22
C THR A 52 21.97 -7.62 -7.13
N LYS A 53 22.98 -7.52 -8.03
CA LYS A 53 23.55 -8.54 -8.90
C LYS A 53 23.37 -9.97 -8.39
N LYS A 54 22.92 -10.85 -9.29
CA LYS A 54 23.50 -12.19 -9.55
C LYS A 54 24.02 -12.90 -8.29
N VAL A 55 23.12 -13.33 -7.41
CA VAL A 55 23.44 -14.31 -6.36
C VAL A 55 22.47 -15.48 -6.50
N GLU A 56 23.00 -16.67 -6.28
CA GLU A 56 22.44 -17.98 -6.59
C GLU A 56 21.06 -18.22 -5.96
N SER A 57 20.19 -18.84 -6.76
CA SER A 57 18.79 -19.18 -6.48
C SER A 57 18.57 -20.16 -5.32
N THR A 58 19.61 -20.59 -4.62
CA THR A 58 19.56 -21.51 -3.47
C THR A 58 19.63 -20.82 -2.11
N LEU A 59 19.96 -19.51 -2.05
CA LEU A 59 20.22 -18.77 -0.81
C LEU A 59 19.20 -17.64 -0.50
N TYR A 60 18.14 -17.51 -1.30
CA TYR A 60 17.14 -16.41 -1.19
C TYR A 60 15.97 -16.67 -0.23
N LYS A 61 15.92 -17.84 0.43
CA LYS A 61 14.96 -18.15 1.50
C LYS A 61 14.94 -17.20 2.72
N PRO A 62 16.03 -16.53 3.15
CA PRO A 62 16.02 -15.77 4.40
C PRO A 62 15.33 -14.40 4.32
N HIS A 63 15.22 -13.78 3.14
CA HIS A 63 14.75 -12.39 3.09
C HIS A 63 13.25 -12.23 3.31
N THR A 64 12.41 -13.17 2.85
CA THR A 64 10.94 -13.10 3.09
C THR A 64 10.64 -13.12 4.59
N ILE A 65 11.36 -13.93 5.35
CA ILE A 65 11.23 -14.00 6.81
C ILE A 65 11.61 -12.65 7.43
N GLU A 66 12.76 -12.08 7.04
CA GLU A 66 13.20 -10.76 7.53
C GLU A 66 12.18 -9.64 7.23
N TYR A 67 11.56 -9.63 6.04
CA TYR A 67 10.53 -8.66 5.70
C TYR A 67 9.26 -8.83 6.55
N VAL A 68 8.84 -10.07 6.76
CA VAL A 68 7.65 -10.38 7.57
C VAL A 68 7.89 -10.03 9.03
N GLU A 69 9.03 -10.40 9.62
CA GLU A 69 9.40 -10.04 10.99
C GLU A 69 9.43 -8.52 11.18
N HIS A 70 9.96 -7.78 10.20
CA HIS A 70 9.98 -6.33 10.27
C HIS A 70 8.57 -5.71 10.18
N LEU A 71 7.71 -6.24 9.31
CA LEU A 71 6.31 -5.80 9.21
C LEU A 71 5.46 -6.20 10.43
N GLU A 72 5.77 -7.34 11.04
CA GLU A 72 5.19 -7.81 12.30
C GLU A 72 5.61 -6.92 13.47
N SER A 73 6.87 -6.49 13.53
CA SER A 73 7.32 -5.51 14.54
C SER A 73 6.58 -4.17 14.47
N LYS A 74 5.99 -3.85 13.30
CA LYS A 74 5.14 -2.68 13.06
C LYS A 74 3.64 -2.95 13.27
N GLY A 75 3.27 -4.17 13.65
CA GLY A 75 1.88 -4.59 13.82
C GLY A 75 1.08 -4.67 12.52
N LEU A 76 1.74 -4.77 11.35
CA LEU A 76 1.07 -4.84 10.04
C LEU A 76 0.79 -6.28 9.62
N LEU A 77 1.61 -7.22 10.08
CA LEU A 77 1.42 -8.65 9.90
C LEU A 77 1.41 -9.34 11.26
N THR A 78 0.86 -10.55 11.31
CA THR A 78 0.97 -11.43 12.46
C THR A 78 1.35 -12.83 12.01
N SER A 79 2.34 -13.42 12.68
CA SER A 79 2.74 -14.80 12.50
C SER A 79 2.46 -15.57 13.80
N PRO A 80 1.64 -16.65 13.77
CA PRO A 80 1.55 -17.54 14.92
C PRO A 80 2.92 -18.20 15.11
N SER A 81 3.45 -18.21 16.34
CA SER A 81 4.84 -18.57 16.69
C SER A 81 5.33 -19.96 16.26
N GLU A 82 4.46 -20.80 15.69
CA GLU A 82 4.75 -22.17 15.24
C GLU A 82 4.27 -22.44 13.81
N ALA A 83 3.68 -21.45 13.14
CA ALA A 83 3.09 -21.64 11.82
C ALA A 83 4.04 -21.13 10.72
N LEU A 84 4.21 -21.92 9.66
CA LEU A 84 4.85 -21.49 8.42
C LEU A 84 3.95 -20.54 7.59
N ASN A 85 3.04 -19.82 8.24
CA ASN A 85 2.15 -18.87 7.63
C ASN A 85 2.03 -17.58 8.46
N PHE A 86 1.61 -16.52 7.79
CA PHE A 86 1.33 -15.23 8.38
C PHE A 86 0.07 -14.62 7.77
N PHE A 87 -0.49 -13.65 8.47
CA PHE A 87 -1.75 -13.00 8.14
C PHE A 87 -1.60 -11.49 8.14
N PHE A 88 -2.48 -10.82 7.41
CA PHE A 88 -2.66 -9.39 7.59
C PHE A 88 -3.32 -9.09 8.94
N THR A 89 -2.83 -8.04 9.61
CA THR A 89 -3.63 -7.35 10.61
C THR A 89 -4.57 -6.36 9.90
N LYS A 90 -5.53 -5.80 10.65
CA LYS A 90 -6.39 -4.75 10.11
C LYS A 90 -5.58 -3.53 9.68
N GLU A 91 -4.61 -3.15 10.52
CA GLU A 91 -3.69 -2.05 10.30
C GLU A 91 -2.83 -2.28 9.06
N GLY A 92 -2.35 -3.51 8.86
CA GLY A 92 -1.60 -3.90 7.67
C GLY A 92 -2.40 -3.80 6.39
N LEU A 93 -3.65 -4.29 6.39
CA LEU A 93 -4.52 -4.23 5.23
C LEU A 93 -4.85 -2.78 4.86
N ASP A 94 -5.19 -1.95 5.86
CA ASP A 94 -5.47 -0.53 5.67
C ASP A 94 -4.26 0.24 5.14
N TYR A 95 -3.07 -0.11 5.63
CA TYR A 95 -1.83 0.50 5.16
C TYR A 95 -1.51 0.06 3.73
N GLY A 96 -1.71 -1.22 3.40
CA GLY A 96 -1.59 -1.75 2.03
C GLY A 96 -2.54 -1.07 1.04
N GLU A 97 -3.79 -0.81 1.45
CA GLU A 97 -4.76 -0.07 0.63
C GLU A 97 -4.27 1.35 0.36
N ARG A 98 -3.77 2.05 1.39
CA ARG A 98 -3.23 3.41 1.28
C ARG A 98 -2.04 3.49 0.32
N LEU A 99 -1.14 2.52 0.39
CA LEU A 99 0.02 2.44 -0.51
C LEU A 99 -0.40 2.22 -1.96
N THR A 100 -1.43 1.40 -2.19
CA THR A 100 -1.89 1.04 -3.53
C THR A 100 -2.74 2.15 -4.17
N ASN A 101 -3.51 2.88 -3.36
CA ASN A 101 -4.44 3.90 -3.83
C ASN A 101 -4.15 5.30 -3.24
N PRO A 102 -2.97 5.89 -3.54
CA PRO A 102 -2.57 7.17 -2.96
C PRO A 102 -3.54 8.31 -3.34
N CYS A 103 -4.00 8.33 -4.60
CA CYS A 103 -4.93 9.37 -5.08
C CYS A 103 -6.29 9.32 -4.37
N LYS A 104 -6.81 8.12 -4.09
CA LYS A 104 -8.09 7.93 -3.38
C LYS A 104 -8.01 8.52 -1.97
N TYR A 105 -6.91 8.26 -1.26
CA TYR A 105 -6.69 8.78 0.09
C TYR A 105 -6.36 10.28 0.11
N PHE A 106 -5.59 10.76 -0.88
CA PHE A 106 -5.35 12.18 -1.06
C PHE A 106 -6.67 12.94 -1.26
N TYR A 107 -7.52 12.47 -2.16
CA TYR A 107 -8.83 13.08 -2.39
C TYR A 107 -9.71 13.03 -1.14
N LYS A 108 -9.82 11.86 -0.48
CA LYS A 108 -10.60 11.71 0.77
C LYS A 108 -10.16 12.72 1.85
N THR A 109 -8.85 12.96 1.96
CA THR A 109 -8.28 13.88 2.96
C THR A 109 -8.50 15.34 2.58
N HIS A 110 -8.38 15.69 1.30
CA HIS A 110 -8.33 17.07 0.84
C HIS A 110 -9.59 17.55 0.09
N TRP A 111 -10.66 16.74 -0.01
CA TRP A 111 -11.85 17.11 -0.80
C TRP A 111 -12.48 18.45 -0.38
N LYS A 112 -12.48 18.77 0.93
CA LYS A 112 -13.00 20.05 1.45
C LYS A 112 -12.17 21.25 0.96
N TRP A 113 -10.85 21.09 0.86
CA TRP A 113 -9.97 22.11 0.31
C TRP A 113 -10.26 22.36 -1.16
N PHE A 114 -10.49 21.29 -1.94
CA PHE A 114 -10.86 21.41 -3.35
C PHE A 114 -12.16 22.22 -3.53
N ILE A 115 -13.17 22.00 -2.68
CA ILE A 115 -14.40 22.81 -2.71
C ILE A 115 -14.11 24.27 -2.42
N GLY A 116 -13.32 24.57 -1.38
CA GLY A 116 -12.95 25.94 -1.05
C GLY A 116 -12.24 26.65 -2.20
N VAL A 117 -11.32 25.96 -2.87
CA VAL A 117 -10.62 26.48 -4.06
C VAL A 117 -11.60 26.74 -5.20
N ILE A 118 -12.50 25.78 -5.50
CA ILE A 118 -13.50 25.94 -6.58
C ILE A 118 -14.38 27.17 -6.30
N VAL A 119 -14.94 27.29 -5.10
CA VAL A 119 -15.79 28.44 -4.73
C VAL A 119 -15.04 29.76 -4.87
N THR A 120 -13.78 29.82 -4.42
CA THR A 120 -12.95 31.03 -4.50
C THR A 120 -12.65 31.42 -5.94
N VAL A 121 -12.29 30.44 -6.78
CA VAL A 121 -12.01 30.65 -8.21
C VAL A 121 -13.27 31.10 -8.95
N THR A 122 -14.43 30.45 -8.70
CA THR A 122 -15.70 30.86 -9.29
C THR A 122 -16.06 32.29 -8.91
N ASN A 123 -15.87 32.68 -7.64
CA ASN A 123 -16.18 34.03 -7.18
C ASN A 123 -15.25 35.08 -7.83
N LEU A 124 -13.96 34.79 -7.96
CA LEU A 124 -13.00 35.62 -8.69
C LEU A 124 -13.39 35.80 -10.17
N ILE A 125 -13.80 34.72 -10.84
CA ILE A 125 -14.26 34.77 -12.24
C ILE A 125 -15.52 35.63 -12.35
N CYS A 126 -16.50 35.46 -11.45
CA CYS A 126 -17.73 36.27 -11.44
C CYS A 126 -17.42 37.76 -11.25
N LEU A 127 -16.51 38.11 -10.33
CA LEU A 127 -16.08 39.49 -10.12
C LEU A 127 -15.38 40.08 -11.35
N PHE A 128 -14.53 39.29 -12.00
CA PHE A 128 -13.83 39.71 -13.22
C PHE A 128 -14.80 39.96 -14.37
N LEU A 129 -15.76 39.04 -14.59
CA LEU A 129 -16.80 39.20 -15.61
C LEU A 129 -17.70 40.40 -15.30
N TYR A 130 -18.15 40.55 -14.05
CA TYR A 130 -18.94 41.72 -13.64
C TYR A 130 -18.23 43.04 -13.95
N ARG A 131 -16.93 43.12 -13.66
CA ARG A 131 -16.13 44.32 -13.95
C ARG A 131 -16.04 44.63 -15.45
N ILE A 132 -15.93 43.60 -16.29
CA ILE A 132 -15.90 43.77 -17.76
C ILE A 132 -17.25 44.26 -18.28
N PHE A 133 -18.36 43.68 -17.81
CA PHE A 133 -19.70 44.01 -18.32
C PHE A 133 -20.33 45.26 -17.69
N SER A 134 -19.89 45.68 -16.50
CA SER A 134 -20.41 46.88 -15.82
C SER A 134 -19.68 48.19 -16.21
N HIS A 135 -18.52 48.10 -16.85
CA HIS A 135 -17.71 49.26 -17.26
C HIS A 135 -17.35 49.26 -18.76
N GLY A 136 -17.97 48.38 -19.55
CA GLY A 136 -17.87 48.35 -21.01
C GLY A 136 -19.04 49.06 -21.69
#